data_AF-A0A846C985-F1
#
_entry.id   AF-A0A846C985-F1
#
_cell.length_a   1.000
_cell.length_b   1.000
_cell.length_c   1.000
_cell.angle_alpha   90.00
_cell.angle_beta   90.00
_cell.angle_gamma   90.00
#
_symmetry.space_group_name_H-M   'P 1'
#
loop_
_entity.id
_entity.type
_entity.pdbx_description
1 polymer ?
#
loop_
_entity_poly.entity_id
_entity_poly.type
_entity_poly.pdbx_seq_one_letter_code
_entity_poly.pdbx_strand_id
1 'polypeptide(L)'
;CPDGQRLVTAGQDGTAKLLLLSGLQISQFKGHQGRIYSASFSPDGKYVATAGKDGVVRLWQVEGLDELLERGCDWLKDYFTKHPQVYEVQECG
;
A
#
# COMPACT_ATOMS: atom_id res chain seq x y z
N CYS A 1 -10.10 3.47 12.06
CA CYS A 1 -9.03 3.30 11.05
C CYS A 1 -8.14 2.17 11.53
N PRO A 2 -7.79 1.19 10.69
CA PRO A 2 -6.91 0.09 11.10
C PRO A 2 -5.43 0.53 10.93
N ASP A 3 -5.07 1.67 11.50
CA ASP A 3 -3.95 1.79 12.45
C ASP A 3 -4.04 3.11 13.26
N GLY A 4 -5.11 3.88 13.04
CA GLY A 4 -5.28 5.22 13.58
C GLY A 4 -4.37 6.29 12.97
N GLN A 5 -3.50 5.98 12.00
CA GLN A 5 -2.52 6.92 11.43
C GLN A 5 -2.79 7.28 9.98
N ARG A 6 -3.57 6.47 9.25
CA ARG A 6 -3.93 6.70 7.85
C ARG A 6 -5.35 7.24 7.68
N LEU A 7 -5.50 8.13 6.70
CA LEU A 7 -6.76 8.75 6.28
C LEU A 7 -6.96 8.58 4.77
N VAL A 8 -8.19 8.29 4.35
CA VAL A 8 -8.60 8.34 2.94
C VAL A 8 -9.54 9.50 2.73
N THR A 9 -9.34 10.20 1.63
CA THR A 9 -10.17 11.33 1.19
C THR A 9 -10.69 11.06 -0.22
N ALA A 10 -11.90 11.55 -0.50
CA ALA A 10 -12.60 11.40 -1.77
C ALA A 10 -12.80 12.77 -2.43
N GLY A 11 -12.39 12.90 -3.69
CA GLY A 11 -12.38 14.16 -4.44
C GLY A 11 -13.52 14.29 -5.44
N GLN A 12 -13.84 15.54 -5.81
CA GLN A 12 -14.79 15.84 -6.88
C GLN A 12 -14.24 15.56 -8.28
N ASP A 13 -12.92 15.52 -8.40
CA ASP A 13 -12.14 15.29 -9.62
C ASP A 13 -12.00 13.79 -9.97
N GLY A 14 -12.67 12.90 -9.24
CA GLY A 14 -12.54 11.45 -9.44
C GLY A 14 -11.27 10.86 -8.84
N THR A 15 -10.57 11.63 -8.00
CA THR A 15 -9.39 11.19 -7.27
C THR A 15 -9.76 10.85 -5.83
N ALA A 16 -9.32 9.70 -5.33
CA ALA A 16 -9.19 9.48 -3.89
C ALA A 16 -7.71 9.57 -3.49
N LYS A 17 -7.42 10.07 -2.28
CA LYS A 17 -6.05 10.19 -1.78
C LYS A 17 -5.92 9.49 -0.44
N LEU A 18 -4.80 8.80 -0.26
CA LEU A 18 -4.36 8.21 1.00
C LEU A 18 -3.30 9.11 1.62
N LEU A 19 -3.51 9.48 2.88
CA LEU A 19 -2.64 10.38 3.63
C LEU A 19 -2.32 9.82 5.01
N LEU A 20 -1.20 10.25 5.57
CA LEU A 20 -0.97 10.18 7.01
C LEU A 20 -1.70 11.32 7.72
N LEU A 21 -2.00 11.14 9.01
CA LEU A 21 -2.52 12.22 9.86
C LEU A 21 -1.55 13.42 9.96
N SER A 22 -0.27 13.22 9.65
CA SER A 22 0.71 14.31 9.50
C SER A 22 0.49 15.19 8.27
N GLY A 23 -0.45 14.82 7.39
CA GLY A 23 -0.75 15.52 6.13
C GLY A 23 0.08 15.02 4.93
N LEU A 24 1.00 14.09 5.13
CA LEU A 24 1.79 13.51 4.04
C LEU A 24 0.92 12.63 3.15
N GLN A 25 0.88 12.94 1.84
CA GLN A 25 0.19 12.11 0.86
C GLN A 25 1.05 10.88 0.51
N ILE A 26 0.50 9.68 0.70
CA ILE A 26 1.18 8.40 0.43
C ILE A 26 0.83 7.89 -0.97
N SER A 27 -0.43 8.04 -1.37
CA SER A 27 -0.91 7.51 -2.65
C SER A 27 -2.08 8.31 -3.21
N GLN A 28 -2.25 8.20 -4.52
CA GLN A 28 -3.33 8.84 -5.27
C GLN A 28 -4.03 7.79 -6.16
N PHE A 29 -5.31 7.58 -5.92
CA PHE A 29 -6.15 6.64 -6.65
C PHE A 29 -6.94 7.40 -7.71
N LYS A 30 -6.55 7.24 -8.98
CA LYS A 30 -7.21 7.87 -10.13
C LYS A 30 -7.95 6.80 -10.94
N GLY A 31 -9.18 7.09 -11.33
CA GLY A 31 -9.91 6.21 -12.24
C GLY A 31 -11.42 6.40 -12.26
N HIS A 32 -12.01 7.05 -11.25
CA HIS A 32 -13.43 7.41 -11.31
C HIS A 32 -13.67 8.52 -12.33
N GLN A 33 -14.73 8.35 -13.12
CA GLN A 33 -15.18 9.39 -14.05
C GLN A 33 -16.19 10.31 -13.34
N GLY A 34 -15.66 11.25 -12.55
CA GLY A 34 -16.42 12.23 -11.78
C GLY A 34 -16.36 12.00 -10.26
N ARG A 35 -17.16 12.77 -9.51
CA ARG A 35 -17.09 12.85 -8.04
C ARG A 35 -17.14 11.49 -7.36
N ILE A 36 -16.23 11.27 -6.42
CA ILE A 36 -16.29 10.15 -5.48
C ILE A 36 -17.19 10.57 -4.31
N TYR A 37 -18.18 9.75 -3.99
CA TYR A 37 -19.16 10.01 -2.91
C TYR A 37 -18.76 9.35 -1.60
N SER A 38 -18.10 8.20 -1.67
CA SER A 38 -17.71 7.45 -0.49
C SER A 38 -16.38 6.75 -0.69
N ALA A 39 -15.62 6.67 0.39
CA ALA A 39 -14.40 5.90 0.46
C ALA A 39 -14.28 5.27 1.85
N SER A 40 -13.87 4.01 1.91
CA SER A 40 -13.70 3.29 3.18
C SER A 40 -12.49 2.37 3.12
N PHE A 41 -11.84 2.18 4.26
CA PHE A 41 -10.85 1.12 4.42
C PHE A 41 -11.53 -0.23 4.64
N SER A 42 -10.88 -1.30 4.22
CA SER A 42 -11.13 -2.64 4.73
C SER A 42 -10.75 -2.72 6.22
N PRO A 43 -11.36 -3.63 7.00
CA PRO A 43 -11.02 -3.78 8.42
C PRO A 43 -9.55 -4.13 8.69
N ASP A 44 -8.89 -4.81 7.74
CA ASP A 44 -7.47 -5.16 7.81
C ASP A 44 -6.53 -4.03 7.32
N GLY A 45 -7.07 -2.93 6.79
CA GLY A 45 -6.29 -1.79 6.29
C GLY A 45 -5.57 -2.02 4.96
N LYS A 46 -5.69 -3.21 4.36
CA LYS A 46 -5.00 -3.58 3.12
C LYS A 46 -5.68 -3.04 1.86
N TYR A 47 -6.94 -2.64 1.97
CA TYR A 47 -7.71 -2.18 0.83
C TYR A 47 -8.48 -0.90 1.15
N VAL A 48 -8.74 -0.14 0.08
CA VAL A 48 -9.64 1.00 0.08
C VAL A 48 -10.70 0.77 -0.99
N ALA A 49 -11.97 0.83 -0.61
CA ALA A 49 -13.08 0.84 -1.54
C ALA A 49 -13.54 2.27 -1.81
N THR A 50 -13.74 2.63 -3.07
CA THR A 50 -14.28 3.94 -3.48
C THR A 50 -15.51 3.77 -4.37
N ALA A 51 -16.52 4.62 -4.16
CA ALA A 51 -17.75 4.64 -4.95
C ALA A 51 -18.02 6.06 -5.47
N GLY A 52 -18.32 6.20 -6.76
CA GLY A 52 -18.43 7.51 -7.41
C GLY A 52 -19.63 7.66 -8.34
N LYS A 53 -19.74 8.87 -8.92
CA LYS A 53 -20.81 9.29 -9.83
C LYS A 53 -20.89 8.46 -11.11
N ASP A 54 -19.77 7.86 -11.51
CA ASP A 54 -19.72 6.94 -12.65
C ASP A 54 -20.46 5.61 -12.41
N GLY A 55 -21.02 5.40 -11.21
CA GLY A 55 -21.79 4.21 -10.87
C GLY A 55 -20.91 2.97 -10.66
N VAL A 56 -19.59 3.14 -10.63
CA VAL A 56 -18.63 2.05 -10.46
C VAL A 56 -18.08 2.08 -9.04
N VAL A 57 -17.85 0.90 -8.47
CA VAL A 57 -17.07 0.74 -7.24
C VAL A 57 -15.67 0.26 -7.62
N ARG A 58 -14.64 0.90 -7.08
CA ARG A 58 -13.24 0.49 -7.28
C ARG A 58 -12.63 0.04 -5.97
N LEU A 59 -11.83 -1.02 -6.03
CA LEU A 59 -11.05 -1.52 -4.92
C LEU A 59 -9.58 -1.26 -5.19
N TRP A 60 -8.91 -0.64 -4.23
CA TRP A 60 -7.50 -0.27 -4.32
C TRP A 60 -6.73 -1.04 -3.27
N GLN A 61 -5.67 -1.72 -3.68
CA GLN A 61 -4.73 -2.32 -2.74
C GLN A 61 -3.84 -1.21 -2.16
N VAL A 62 -3.68 -1.23 -0.84
CA VAL A 62 -2.81 -0.34 -0.08
C VAL A 62 -1.71 -1.22 0.50
N GLU A 63 -0.72 -1.55 -0.32
CA GLU A 63 0.46 -2.29 0.16
C GLU A 63 1.16 -1.46 1.24
N GLY A 64 1.28 -2.04 2.44
CA GLY A 64 2.08 -1.48 3.52
C GLY A 64 3.56 -1.75 3.28
N LEU A 65 4.42 -0.84 3.74
CA LEU A 65 5.87 -1.06 3.73
C LEU A 65 6.22 -2.38 4.44
N ASP A 66 5.52 -2.73 5.52
CA ASP A 66 5.75 -3.97 6.27
C ASP A 66 5.49 -5.22 5.42
N GLU A 67 4.46 -5.22 4.57
CA GLU A 67 4.14 -6.35 3.68
C GLU A 67 5.17 -6.49 2.55
N LEU A 68 5.70 -5.36 2.06
CA LEU A 68 6.83 -5.33 1.13
C LEU A 68 8.13 -5.83 1.79
N LEU A 69 8.38 -5.44 3.04
CA LEU A 69 9.55 -5.86 3.80
C LEU A 69 9.49 -7.34 4.15
N GLU A 70 8.33 -7.88 4.55
CA GLU A 70 8.14 -9.32 4.79
C GLU A 70 8.44 -10.13 3.54
N ARG A 71 7.87 -9.75 2.39
CA ARG A 71 8.15 -10.39 1.09
C ARG A 71 9.62 -10.31 0.70
N GLY A 72 10.26 -9.17 0.96
CA GLY A 72 11.69 -8.98 0.72
C GLY A 72 12.56 -9.88 1.61
N CYS A 73 12.24 -9.99 2.90
CA CYS A 73 12.93 -10.85 3.86
C CYS A 73 12.82 -12.33 3.48
N ASP A 74 11.64 -12.78 3.05
CA ASP A 74 11.45 -14.16 2.61
C ASP A 74 12.24 -14.48 1.35
N TRP A 75 12.32 -13.53 0.40
CA TRP A 75 13.17 -13.68 -0.77
C TRP A 75 14.66 -13.76 -0.42
N LEU A 76 15.13 -12.90 0.48
CA LEU A 76 16.52 -12.93 0.93
C LEU A 76 16.87 -14.25 1.63
N LYS A 77 15.98 -14.80 2.46
CA LYS A 77 16.18 -16.12 3.08
C LYS A 77 16.30 -17.23 2.03
N ASP A 78 15.43 -17.23 1.03
CA ASP A 78 15.48 -18.22 -0.07
C ASP A 78 16.79 -18.09 -0.86
N TYR A 79 17.22 -16.86 -1.16
CA TYR A 79 18.48 -16.58 -1.85
C TYR A 79 19.68 -17.15 -1.09
N PHE A 80 19.81 -16.88 0.21
CA PHE A 80 20.91 -17.41 1.02
C PHE A 80 20.88 -18.94 1.16
N THR A 81 19.68 -19.53 1.15
CA THR A 81 19.53 -21.00 1.16
C THR A 81 20.06 -21.62 -0.13
N LYS A 82 19.88 -20.95 -1.27
CA LYS A 82 20.35 -21.41 -2.59
C LYS A 82 21.81 -21.08 -2.88
N HIS A 83 22.39 -20.11 -2.16
CA HIS A 83 23.74 -19.61 -2.39
C HIS A 83 24.57 -19.55 -1.09
N PRO A 84 24.93 -20.70 -0.48
CA PRO A 84 25.64 -20.75 0.80
C PRO A 84 27.08 -20.19 0.74
N GLN A 85 27.72 -20.18 -0.43
CA GLN A 85 29.06 -19.60 -0.64
C GLN A 85 29.16 -18.08 -0.39
N VAL A 86 28.03 -17.38 -0.25
CA VAL A 86 28.00 -15.93 0.06
C VAL A 86 28.41 -15.65 1.52
N TYR A 87 28.49 -16.66 2.39
CA TYR A 87 28.97 -16.53 3.77
C TYR A 87 30.49 -16.56 3.91
N GLU A 88 31.23 -16.99 2.89
CA GLU A 88 32.70 -17.03 2.92
C GLU A 88 33.26 -15.66 2.53
N VAL A 89 33.14 -14.69 3.44
CA VAL A 89 34.05 -13.53 3.42
C VAL A 89 35.42 -14.07 3.80
N GLN A 90 36.28 -14.16 2.79
CA GLN A 90 37.69 -14.49 2.94
C GLN A 90 38.31 -13.50 3.93
N GLU A 91 38.72 -13.99 5.10
CA GLU A 91 39.52 -13.20 6.04
C GLU A 91 40.74 -12.68 5.29
N CYS A 92 40.90 -11.36 5.19
CA CYS A 92 42.16 -10.76 4.76
C CYS A 92 43.22 -11.13 5.80
N GLY A 93 44.11 -12.06 5.45
CA GLY A 93 45.33 -12.36 6.20
C GLY A 93 46.39 -11.27 6.08
#